data_AF-A0A929X7D4-F1
#
_entry.id   AF-A0A929X7D4-F1
#
_cell.length_a   1.000
_cell.length_b   1.000
_cell.length_c   1.000
_cell.angle_alpha   90.00
_cell.angle_beta   90.00
_cell.angle_gamma   90.00
#
_symmetry.space_group_name_H-M   'P 1'
#
loop_
_entity.id
_entity.type
_entity.pdbx_description
1 polymer ?
#
loop_
_entity_poly.entity_id
_entity_poly.type
_entity_poly.pdbx_seq_one_letter_code
_entity_poly.pdbx_strand_id
1 'polypeptide(L)'
;MADITSIMENFKRGVAEIIGEEQIEALIRRYYDSGESFYVKIGMDPTAADLHLGHAVVLNKLAFLQNHGAVVQFLIGDFTAQIGDPTGKSETRKKLAREVVLQNAKTYEQQVFKILNPAKTKVMFNSEWTNRLGASGMIELSSTFNVARMLERDDFEKRYKAEQPISISEFMYPLLQGYDSVCMKCDIEFGGTDQKFNLLMGRQLQRIYDVGKEQSVVMMPLLVGTDGTNKMSKSLGNYIGVTDTPHDM
;
A
#
# COMPACT_ATOMS: atom_id res chain seq x y z
N MET A 1 26.19 -0.31 20.12
CA MET A 1 24.85 0.24 19.82
C MET A 1 24.74 0.36 18.31
N ALA A 2 23.57 0.06 17.74
CA ALA A 2 23.36 0.29 16.32
C ALA A 2 23.44 1.79 16.01
N ASP A 3 24.02 2.14 14.87
CA ASP A 3 24.07 3.52 14.39
C ASP A 3 22.73 3.90 13.77
N ILE A 4 21.80 4.36 14.61
CA ILE A 4 20.44 4.73 14.20
C ILE A 4 20.47 5.84 13.13
N THR A 5 21.39 6.79 13.23
CA THR A 5 21.55 7.88 12.27
C THR A 5 21.87 7.33 10.89
N SER A 6 22.90 6.47 10.78
CA SER A 6 23.27 5.86 9.49
C SER A 6 22.16 4.97 8.93
N ILE A 7 21.41 4.25 9.79
CA ILE A 7 20.26 3.46 9.37
C ILE A 7 19.17 4.36 8.76
N MET A 8 18.85 5.48 9.41
CA MET A 8 17.85 6.42 8.92
C MET A 8 18.30 7.14 7.63
N GLU A 9 19.58 7.46 7.47
CA GLU A 9 20.12 8.00 6.22
C GLU A 9 19.95 7.03 5.05
N ASN A 10 20.30 5.75 5.26
CA ASN A 10 20.12 4.70 4.26
C ASN A 10 18.63 4.43 3.98
N PHE A 11 17.79 4.50 5.01
CA PHE A 11 16.35 4.37 4.88
C PHE A 11 15.76 5.47 3.99
N LYS A 12 16.14 6.73 4.22
CA LYS A 12 15.63 7.89 3.46
C LYS A 12 16.07 7.93 2.01
N ARG A 13 17.20 7.29 1.67
CA ARG A 13 17.69 7.28 0.29
C ARG A 13 16.66 6.70 -0.67
N GLY A 14 16.26 7.52 -1.65
CA GLY A 14 15.30 7.14 -2.69
C GLY A 14 13.82 7.18 -2.25
N VAL A 15 13.53 7.62 -1.03
CA VAL A 15 12.17 7.91 -0.58
C VAL A 15 11.76 9.29 -1.07
N ALA A 16 10.53 9.43 -1.58
CA ALA A 16 10.03 10.71 -2.07
C ALA A 16 9.52 11.59 -0.92
N GLU A 17 8.75 11.01 0.01
CA GLU A 17 8.21 11.73 1.17
C GLU A 17 7.96 10.75 2.33
N ILE A 18 8.18 11.24 3.56
CA ILE A 18 7.89 10.52 4.81
C ILE A 18 7.01 11.40 5.69
N ILE A 19 5.96 10.81 6.25
CA ILE A 19 5.12 11.43 7.29
C ILE A 19 5.30 10.60 8.55
N GLY A 20 5.75 11.25 9.63
CA GLY A 20 6.06 10.58 10.88
C GLY A 20 7.43 9.91 10.89
N GLU A 21 8.47 10.60 10.42
CA GLU A 21 9.86 10.11 10.39
C GLU A 21 10.38 9.78 11.79
N GLU A 22 10.11 10.65 12.77
CA GLU A 22 10.53 10.46 14.17
C GLU A 22 9.96 9.16 14.77
N GLN A 23 8.73 8.80 14.41
CA GLN A 23 8.12 7.54 14.83
C GLN A 23 8.85 6.34 14.22
N ILE A 24 9.29 6.42 12.95
CA ILE A 24 10.08 5.35 12.32
C ILE A 24 11.41 5.18 13.04
N GLU A 25 12.11 6.29 13.34
CA GLU A 25 13.35 6.24 14.11
C GLU A 25 13.13 5.59 15.48
N ALA A 26 12.08 6.00 16.19
CA ALA A 26 11.74 5.46 17.49
C ALA A 26 11.45 3.94 17.45
N LEU A 27 10.78 3.45 16.41
CA LEU A 27 10.52 2.01 16.22
C LEU A 27 11.83 1.22 16.01
N ILE A 28 12.74 1.73 15.17
CA ILE A 28 14.03 1.09 14.91
C ILE A 28 14.89 1.10 16.19
N ARG A 29 14.93 2.23 16.90
CA ARG A 29 15.63 2.36 18.19
C ARG A 29 15.09 1.35 19.20
N ARG A 30 13.77 1.28 19.36
CA ARG A 30 13.11 0.32 20.26
C ARG A 30 13.47 -1.13 19.92
N TYR A 31 13.53 -1.50 18.64
CA TYR A 31 13.98 -2.83 18.24
C TYR A 31 15.41 -3.13 18.71
N TYR A 32 16.34 -2.19 18.60
CA TYR A 32 17.71 -2.39 19.08
C TYR A 32 17.86 -2.34 20.61
N ASP A 33 16.96 -1.62 21.29
CA ASP A 33 17.00 -1.49 22.76
C ASP A 33 16.31 -2.67 23.47
N SER A 34 15.20 -3.18 22.94
CA SER A 34 14.35 -4.19 23.60
C SER A 34 14.11 -5.47 22.80
N GLY A 35 14.49 -5.51 21.52
CA GLY A 35 14.17 -6.62 20.61
C GLY A 35 12.73 -6.58 20.08
N GLU A 36 11.94 -5.55 20.41
CA GLU A 36 10.54 -5.46 19.98
C GLU A 36 10.43 -5.09 18.50
N SER A 37 9.88 -6.00 17.69
CA SER A 37 9.59 -5.76 16.28
C SER A 37 8.41 -4.81 16.07
N PHE A 38 8.31 -4.26 14.86
CA PHE A 38 7.22 -3.38 14.43
C PHE A 38 6.65 -3.82 13.09
N TYR A 39 5.40 -3.43 12.82
CA TYR A 39 4.64 -3.88 11.66
C TYR A 39 4.68 -2.85 10.52
N VAL A 40 5.02 -3.33 9.32
CA VAL A 40 5.07 -2.50 8.12
C VAL A 40 4.11 -3.05 7.07
N LYS A 41 3.07 -2.29 6.74
CA LYS A 41 2.04 -2.65 5.75
C LYS A 41 2.49 -2.24 4.35
N ILE A 42 2.27 -3.13 3.39
CA ILE A 42 2.24 -2.83 1.97
C ILE A 42 1.03 -3.53 1.35
N GLY A 43 0.17 -2.76 0.69
CA GLY A 43 -0.99 -3.29 -0.04
C GLY A 43 -0.66 -3.51 -1.51
N MET A 44 -1.05 -4.66 -2.05
CA MET A 44 -1.03 -4.92 -3.48
C MET A 44 -2.36 -5.52 -3.92
N ASP A 45 -3.02 -4.84 -4.87
CA ASP A 45 -4.18 -5.38 -5.57
C ASP A 45 -3.68 -6.29 -6.73
N PRO A 46 -3.92 -7.62 -6.68
CA PRO A 46 -3.35 -8.56 -7.62
C PRO A 46 -4.15 -8.57 -8.95
N THR A 47 -4.13 -7.44 -9.65
CA THR A 47 -4.91 -7.25 -10.89
C THR A 47 -4.27 -7.89 -12.13
N ALA A 48 -3.07 -8.42 -12.00
CA ALA A 48 -2.36 -9.23 -12.98
C ALA A 48 -1.35 -10.13 -12.25
N ALA A 49 -0.76 -11.13 -12.92
CA ALA A 49 0.02 -12.19 -12.28
C ALA A 49 1.45 -11.80 -11.84
N ASP A 50 2.14 -10.88 -12.54
CA ASP A 50 3.60 -10.71 -12.35
C ASP A 50 4.04 -9.39 -11.71
N LEU A 51 4.95 -9.38 -10.76
CA LEU A 51 5.57 -8.13 -10.32
C LEU A 51 6.53 -7.58 -11.38
N HIS A 52 6.73 -6.27 -11.34
CA HIS A 52 7.67 -5.56 -12.21
C HIS A 52 8.64 -4.72 -11.40
N LEU A 53 9.70 -4.19 -12.03
CA LEU A 53 10.75 -3.43 -11.33
C LEU A 53 10.23 -2.25 -10.49
N GLY A 54 9.14 -1.61 -10.91
CA GLY A 54 8.47 -0.59 -10.08
C GLY A 54 8.07 -1.08 -8.68
N HIS A 55 7.64 -2.35 -8.54
CA HIS A 55 7.35 -2.96 -7.24
C HIS A 55 8.63 -3.32 -6.47
N ALA A 56 9.69 -3.73 -7.19
CA ALA A 56 10.96 -4.09 -6.58
C ALA A 56 11.59 -2.92 -5.80
N VAL A 57 11.40 -1.68 -6.24
CA VAL A 57 11.87 -0.47 -5.52
C VAL A 57 11.31 -0.42 -4.10
N VAL A 58 10.00 -0.66 -3.94
CA VAL A 58 9.33 -0.68 -2.64
C VAL A 58 9.76 -1.91 -1.83
N LEU A 59 9.78 -3.10 -2.45
CA LEU A 59 10.13 -4.35 -1.79
C LEU A 59 11.57 -4.34 -1.24
N ASN A 60 12.53 -3.73 -1.94
CA ASN A 60 13.90 -3.60 -1.44
C ASN A 60 13.98 -2.72 -0.18
N LYS A 61 13.16 -1.67 -0.09
CA LYS A 61 13.10 -0.81 1.10
C LYS A 61 12.48 -1.55 2.30
N LEU A 62 11.47 -2.39 2.03
CA LEU A 62 10.88 -3.26 3.04
C LEU A 62 11.89 -4.32 3.54
N ALA A 63 12.64 -4.94 2.63
CA ALA A 63 13.70 -5.89 2.97
C ALA A 63 14.80 -5.23 3.83
N PHE A 64 15.17 -3.98 3.52
CA PHE A 64 16.05 -3.18 4.37
C PHE A 64 15.48 -3.05 5.79
N LEU A 65 14.20 -2.66 5.94
CA LEU A 65 13.56 -2.55 7.25
C LEU A 65 13.46 -3.89 7.98
N GLN A 66 13.32 -5.03 7.28
CA GLN A 66 13.33 -6.36 7.91
C GLN A 66 14.64 -6.65 8.65
N ASN A 67 15.76 -6.09 8.18
CA ASN A 67 17.06 -6.18 8.87
C ASN A 67 17.12 -5.32 10.14
N HIS A 68 16.20 -4.35 10.27
CA HIS A 68 16.11 -3.39 11.36
C HIS A 68 14.85 -3.56 12.22
N GLY A 69 14.26 -4.76 12.23
CA GLY A 69 13.20 -5.14 13.17
C GLY A 69 11.78 -5.14 12.59
N ALA A 70 11.60 -4.78 11.32
CA ALA A 70 10.29 -4.83 10.70
C ALA A 70 9.80 -6.27 10.45
N VAL A 71 8.52 -6.48 10.73
CA VAL A 71 7.72 -7.58 10.21
C VAL A 71 6.80 -7.00 9.14
N VAL A 72 7.03 -7.41 7.89
CA VAL A 72 6.24 -6.94 6.76
C VAL A 72 4.89 -7.62 6.79
N GLN A 73 3.81 -6.85 6.78
CA GLN A 73 2.46 -7.33 6.55
C GLN A 73 2.13 -7.09 5.07
N PHE A 74 2.32 -8.12 4.27
CA PHE A 74 2.04 -8.12 2.84
C PHE A 74 0.54 -8.34 2.63
N LEU A 75 -0.18 -7.25 2.38
CA LEU A 75 -1.63 -7.28 2.23
C LEU A 75 -2.01 -7.51 0.77
N ILE A 76 -2.74 -8.59 0.54
CA ILE A 76 -3.38 -8.91 -0.72
C ILE A 76 -4.79 -8.31 -0.69
N GLY A 77 -5.03 -7.36 -1.59
CA GLY A 77 -6.30 -6.65 -1.70
C GLY A 77 -7.37 -7.45 -2.45
N ASP A 78 -7.78 -8.61 -1.94
CA ASP A 78 -8.72 -9.50 -2.63
C ASP A 78 -10.17 -9.01 -2.63
N PHE A 79 -10.54 -8.18 -1.66
CA PHE A 79 -11.80 -7.43 -1.67
C PHE A 79 -11.67 -6.13 -2.46
N THR A 80 -10.61 -5.35 -2.22
CA THR A 80 -10.40 -4.04 -2.88
C THR A 80 -10.23 -4.16 -4.39
N ALA A 81 -9.63 -5.24 -4.89
CA ALA A 81 -9.55 -5.53 -6.32
C ALA A 81 -10.91 -5.71 -7.01
N GLN A 82 -11.98 -6.04 -6.26
CA GLN A 82 -13.35 -6.15 -6.79
C GLN A 82 -14.03 -4.77 -6.92
N ILE A 83 -13.55 -3.76 -6.19
CA ILE A 83 -13.98 -2.35 -6.32
C ILE A 83 -13.16 -1.66 -7.40
N GLY A 84 -11.83 -1.80 -7.31
CA GLY A 84 -10.83 -1.18 -8.17
C GLY A 84 -10.39 0.20 -7.66
N ASP A 85 -9.09 0.34 -7.40
CA ASP A 85 -8.49 1.61 -6.99
C ASP A 85 -8.68 2.72 -8.05
N PRO A 86 -9.35 3.86 -7.72
CA PRO A 86 -9.51 4.98 -8.64
C PRO A 86 -8.24 5.84 -8.81
N THR A 87 -7.20 5.62 -7.99
CA THR A 87 -6.01 6.50 -7.90
C THR A 87 -5.30 6.73 -9.22
N GLY A 88 -5.31 8.00 -9.66
CA GLY A 88 -4.64 8.43 -10.89
C GLY A 88 -5.27 7.88 -12.17
N LYS A 89 -6.55 7.50 -12.13
CA LYS A 89 -7.30 6.98 -13.28
C LYS A 89 -8.40 7.95 -13.73
N SER A 90 -8.60 8.02 -15.05
CA SER A 90 -9.65 8.80 -15.69
C SER A 90 -10.95 8.02 -15.92
N GLU A 91 -10.94 6.69 -15.76
CA GLU A 91 -12.07 5.81 -16.05
C GLU A 91 -12.22 4.71 -14.97
N THR A 92 -13.46 4.22 -14.81
CA THR A 92 -13.81 3.16 -13.86
C THR A 92 -13.14 1.82 -14.23
N ARG A 93 -12.55 1.14 -13.24
CA ARG A 93 -11.91 -0.18 -13.45
C ARG A 93 -12.91 -1.29 -13.80
N LYS A 94 -12.45 -2.26 -14.58
CA LYS A 94 -13.11 -3.57 -14.73
C LYS A 94 -12.94 -4.38 -13.44
N LYS A 95 -14.05 -4.91 -12.91
CA LYS A 95 -14.07 -5.81 -11.74
C LYS A 95 -13.46 -7.16 -12.10
N LEU A 96 -12.66 -7.72 -11.20
CA LEU A 96 -12.08 -9.06 -11.35
C LEU A 96 -12.86 -10.09 -10.51
N ALA A 97 -12.98 -11.30 -11.04
CA ALA A 97 -13.53 -12.44 -10.30
C ALA A 97 -12.58 -12.84 -9.16
N ARG A 98 -13.13 -13.25 -8.02
CA ARG A 98 -12.35 -13.60 -6.81
C ARG A 98 -11.35 -14.72 -7.09
N GLU A 99 -11.72 -15.71 -7.88
CA GLU A 99 -10.87 -16.85 -8.24
C GLU A 99 -9.61 -16.40 -9.00
N VAL A 100 -9.76 -15.40 -9.88
CA VAL A 100 -8.63 -14.82 -10.63
C VAL A 100 -7.70 -14.06 -9.70
N VAL A 101 -8.26 -13.27 -8.79
CA VAL A 101 -7.50 -12.53 -7.78
C VAL A 101 -6.70 -13.50 -6.90
N LEU A 102 -7.31 -14.58 -6.42
CA LEU A 102 -6.63 -15.60 -5.62
C LEU A 102 -5.55 -16.35 -6.39
N GLN A 103 -5.73 -16.56 -7.70
CA GLN A 103 -4.69 -17.17 -8.52
C GLN A 103 -3.49 -16.23 -8.72
N ASN A 104 -3.73 -14.95 -8.97
CA ASN A 104 -2.67 -13.92 -9.05
C ASN A 104 -1.98 -13.69 -7.70
N ALA A 105 -2.71 -13.82 -6.59
CA ALA A 105 -2.15 -13.73 -5.24
C ALA A 105 -1.04 -14.77 -5.01
N LYS A 106 -1.24 -16.01 -5.46
CA LYS A 106 -0.24 -17.09 -5.34
C LYS A 106 1.05 -16.78 -6.10
N THR A 107 0.94 -16.20 -7.29
CA THR A 107 2.13 -15.82 -8.07
C THR A 107 2.85 -14.63 -7.42
N TYR A 108 2.11 -13.67 -6.86
CA TYR A 108 2.68 -12.56 -6.11
C TYR A 108 3.49 -13.03 -4.92
N GLU A 109 2.95 -13.92 -4.09
CA GLU A 109 3.68 -14.47 -2.93
C GLU A 109 5.03 -15.08 -3.32
N GLN A 110 5.05 -15.91 -4.37
CA GLN A 110 6.29 -16.53 -4.87
C GLN A 110 7.33 -15.49 -5.33
N GLN A 111 6.88 -14.40 -5.94
CA GLN A 111 7.76 -13.36 -6.47
C GLN A 111 8.24 -12.41 -5.38
N VAL A 112 7.38 -12.07 -4.41
CA VAL A 112 7.72 -11.22 -3.25
C VAL A 112 8.82 -11.86 -2.42
N PHE A 113 8.76 -13.18 -2.21
CA PHE A 113 9.77 -13.91 -1.43
C PHE A 113 11.14 -14.04 -2.11
N LYS A 114 11.28 -13.59 -3.37
CA LYS A 114 12.61 -13.40 -3.97
C LYS A 114 13.37 -12.21 -3.36
N ILE A 115 12.64 -11.26 -2.76
CA ILE A 115 13.20 -10.02 -2.17
C ILE A 115 13.01 -9.98 -0.66
N LEU A 116 11.80 -10.32 -0.18
CA LEU A 116 11.49 -10.30 1.26
C LEU A 116 11.83 -11.61 1.94
N ASN A 117 12.26 -11.53 3.20
CA ASN A 117 12.47 -12.70 4.04
C ASN A 117 11.10 -13.30 4.48
N PRO A 118 10.76 -14.55 4.11
CA PRO A 118 9.48 -15.16 4.49
C PRO A 118 9.26 -15.27 6.00
N ALA A 119 10.31 -15.48 6.78
CA ALA A 119 10.20 -15.58 8.25
C ALA A 119 9.84 -14.24 8.92
N LYS A 120 10.01 -13.12 8.21
CA LYS A 120 9.67 -11.76 8.65
C LYS A 120 8.55 -11.14 7.81
N THR A 121 7.74 -11.97 7.15
CA THR A 121 6.63 -11.53 6.31
C THR A 121 5.35 -12.28 6.68
N LYS A 122 4.25 -11.56 6.85
CA LYS A 122 2.91 -12.10 7.05
C LYS A 122 2.07 -11.75 5.82
N VAL A 123 1.58 -12.77 5.11
CA VAL A 123 0.62 -12.57 4.02
C VAL A 123 -0.77 -12.48 4.62
N MET A 124 -1.55 -11.46 4.24
CA MET A 124 -2.88 -11.18 4.78
C MET A 124 -3.84 -10.86 3.64
N PHE A 125 -5.13 -11.10 3.82
CA PHE A 125 -6.18 -10.84 2.82
C PHE A 125 -7.22 -9.90 3.42
N ASN A 126 -7.51 -8.76 2.77
CA ASN A 126 -8.45 -7.80 3.36
C ASN A 126 -9.89 -8.33 3.40
N SER A 127 -10.25 -9.31 2.57
CA SER A 127 -11.56 -9.95 2.67
C SER A 127 -11.81 -10.65 4.02
N GLU A 128 -10.78 -10.95 4.82
CA GLU A 128 -10.93 -11.55 6.16
C GLU A 128 -11.70 -10.65 7.13
N TRP A 129 -11.46 -9.34 7.10
CA TRP A 129 -12.16 -8.37 7.96
C TRP A 129 -13.22 -7.60 7.20
N THR A 130 -13.01 -7.27 5.93
CA THR A 130 -13.98 -6.49 5.16
C THR A 130 -15.29 -7.23 4.95
N ASN A 131 -15.28 -8.55 4.73
CA ASN A 131 -16.52 -9.33 4.63
C ASN A 131 -17.29 -9.38 5.96
N ARG A 132 -16.60 -9.17 7.09
CA ARG A 132 -17.18 -9.22 8.44
C ARG A 132 -17.77 -7.89 8.90
N LEU A 133 -17.48 -6.78 8.22
CA LEU A 133 -18.08 -5.47 8.50
C LEU A 133 -19.61 -5.50 8.39
N GLY A 134 -20.13 -6.26 7.42
CA GLY A 134 -21.55 -6.23 7.08
C GLY A 134 -22.04 -4.83 6.67
N ALA A 135 -23.35 -4.67 6.53
CA ALA A 135 -23.93 -3.38 6.16
C ALA A 135 -23.73 -2.32 7.26
N SER A 136 -23.92 -2.69 8.53
CA SER A 136 -23.79 -1.78 9.67
C SER A 136 -22.37 -1.23 9.81
N GLY A 137 -21.34 -2.08 9.74
CA GLY A 137 -19.96 -1.64 9.81
C GLY A 137 -19.55 -0.79 8.60
N MET A 138 -20.12 -1.05 7.43
CA MET A 138 -19.91 -0.21 6.24
C MET A 138 -20.49 1.19 6.42
N ILE A 139 -21.68 1.30 7.02
CA ILE A 139 -22.31 2.60 7.33
C ILE A 139 -21.47 3.35 8.36
N GLU A 140 -21.06 2.69 9.43
CA GLU A 140 -20.21 3.28 10.47
C GLU A 140 -18.90 3.80 9.87
N LEU A 141 -18.21 2.98 9.06
CA LEU A 141 -17.00 3.38 8.35
C LEU A 141 -17.24 4.56 7.40
N SER A 142 -18.33 4.56 6.62
CA SER A 142 -18.67 5.69 5.75
C SER A 142 -18.99 6.98 6.51
N SER A 143 -19.36 6.88 7.79
CA SER A 143 -19.70 8.03 8.63
C SER A 143 -18.47 8.69 9.25
N THR A 144 -17.29 8.06 9.20
CA THR A 144 -16.05 8.62 9.78
C THR A 144 -15.43 9.73 8.95
N PHE A 145 -15.90 9.94 7.72
CA PHE A 145 -15.32 10.89 6.79
C PHE A 145 -16.38 11.59 5.96
N ASN A 146 -16.14 12.85 5.59
CA ASN A 146 -17.12 13.64 4.86
C ASN A 146 -16.84 13.65 3.35
N VAL A 147 -17.90 13.87 2.57
CA VAL A 147 -17.84 13.88 1.09
C VAL A 147 -16.96 15.02 0.58
N ALA A 148 -16.99 16.20 1.22
CA ALA A 148 -16.18 17.34 0.79
C ALA A 148 -14.67 17.02 0.79
N ARG A 149 -14.20 16.35 1.83
CA ARG A 149 -12.81 15.89 1.95
C ARG A 149 -12.45 14.79 0.95
N MET A 150 -13.40 13.93 0.57
CA MET A 150 -13.18 12.97 -0.52
C MET A 150 -12.97 13.70 -1.84
N LEU A 151 -13.74 14.76 -2.10
CA LEU A 151 -13.63 15.57 -3.33
C LEU A 151 -12.37 16.44 -3.39
N GLU A 152 -11.64 16.64 -2.28
CA GLU A 152 -10.33 17.31 -2.26
C GLU A 152 -9.21 16.44 -2.84
N ARG A 153 -9.46 15.15 -3.08
CA ARG A 153 -8.49 14.25 -3.71
C ARG A 153 -8.36 14.58 -5.20
N ASP A 154 -7.13 14.78 -5.68
CA ASP A 154 -6.82 15.28 -7.03
C ASP A 154 -7.61 14.64 -8.19
N ASP A 155 -7.81 13.33 -8.19
CA ASP A 155 -8.53 12.61 -9.25
C ASP A 155 -10.05 12.81 -9.17
N PHE A 156 -10.63 12.78 -7.97
CA PHE A 156 -12.03 13.13 -7.76
C PHE A 156 -12.30 14.60 -8.04
N GLU A 157 -11.40 15.51 -7.64
CA GLU A 157 -11.52 16.93 -7.91
C GLU A 157 -11.55 17.20 -9.42
N LYS A 158 -10.60 16.61 -10.18
CA LYS A 158 -10.52 16.76 -11.65
C LYS A 158 -11.74 16.17 -12.34
N ARG A 159 -12.17 14.96 -11.97
CA ARG A 159 -13.34 14.30 -12.56
C ARG A 159 -14.62 15.06 -12.26
N TYR A 160 -14.79 15.53 -11.02
CA TYR A 160 -15.96 16.31 -10.61
C TYR A 160 -16.04 17.64 -11.37
N LYS A 161 -14.92 18.37 -11.48
CA LYS A 161 -14.83 19.62 -12.27
C LYS A 161 -15.06 19.40 -13.76
N ALA A 162 -14.68 18.23 -14.29
CA ALA A 162 -14.89 17.84 -15.69
C ALA A 162 -16.26 17.18 -15.94
N GLU A 163 -17.15 17.16 -14.95
CA GLU A 163 -18.47 16.49 -15.02
C GLU A 163 -18.39 15.01 -15.43
N GLN A 164 -17.25 14.37 -15.13
CA GLN A 164 -17.06 12.94 -15.38
C GLN A 164 -17.73 12.14 -14.26
N PRO A 165 -18.43 11.03 -14.57
CA PRO A 165 -19.08 10.21 -13.57
C PRO A 165 -18.09 9.72 -12.51
N ILE A 166 -18.46 9.79 -11.24
CA ILE A 166 -17.76 9.19 -10.10
C ILE A 166 -18.76 8.28 -9.39
N SER A 167 -18.47 6.98 -9.33
CA SER A 167 -19.34 6.04 -8.63
C SER A 167 -19.19 6.19 -7.11
N ILE A 168 -20.30 6.07 -6.37
CA ILE A 168 -20.30 6.06 -4.89
C ILE A 168 -19.37 4.96 -4.35
N SER A 169 -19.27 3.82 -5.04
CA SER A 169 -18.36 2.74 -4.63
C SER A 169 -16.89 3.16 -4.64
N GLU A 170 -16.50 4.14 -5.45
CA GLU A 170 -15.12 4.64 -5.50
C GLU A 170 -14.75 5.42 -4.22
N PHE A 171 -15.72 6.08 -3.58
CA PHE A 171 -15.51 6.74 -2.29
C PHE A 171 -15.30 5.75 -1.13
N MET A 172 -15.75 4.51 -1.30
CA MET A 172 -15.51 3.47 -0.29
C MET A 172 -14.08 2.95 -0.33
N TYR A 173 -13.38 3.05 -1.46
CA TYR A 173 -12.05 2.47 -1.61
C TYR A 173 -11.02 3.04 -0.61
N PRO A 174 -10.84 4.37 -0.46
CA PRO A 174 -9.89 4.91 0.51
C PRO A 174 -10.23 4.52 1.96
N LEU A 175 -11.53 4.48 2.28
CA LEU A 175 -12.01 4.10 3.60
C LEU A 175 -11.67 2.65 3.92
N LEU A 176 -11.88 1.74 2.97
CA LEU A 176 -11.56 0.33 3.13
C LEU A 176 -10.05 0.09 3.24
N GLN A 177 -9.25 0.73 2.38
CA GLN A 177 -7.79 0.65 2.48
C GLN A 177 -7.28 1.18 3.83
N GLY A 178 -7.87 2.27 4.33
CA GLY A 178 -7.51 2.78 5.64
C GLY A 178 -8.01 1.90 6.80
N TYR A 179 -9.16 1.25 6.65
CA TYR A 179 -9.68 0.27 7.61
C TYR A 179 -8.80 -0.98 7.69
N ASP A 180 -8.13 -1.36 6.60
CA ASP A 180 -7.10 -2.40 6.62
C ASP A 180 -6.01 -2.05 7.66
N SER A 181 -5.59 -0.78 7.75
CA SER A 181 -4.59 -0.34 8.73
C SER A 181 -5.10 -0.40 10.17
N VAL A 182 -6.40 -0.20 10.40
CA VAL A 182 -7.05 -0.37 11.71
C VAL A 182 -6.97 -1.85 12.13
N CYS A 183 -7.33 -2.76 11.23
CA CYS A 183 -7.34 -4.20 11.49
C CYS A 183 -5.94 -4.77 11.68
N MET A 184 -4.98 -4.31 10.86
CA MET A 184 -3.61 -4.81 10.85
C MET A 184 -2.73 -4.18 11.95
N LYS A 185 -3.18 -3.06 12.54
CA LYS A 185 -2.44 -2.29 13.57
C LYS A 185 -1.00 -1.98 13.14
N CYS A 186 -0.80 -1.66 11.86
CA CYS A 186 0.50 -1.38 11.30
C CYS A 186 1.09 -0.09 11.87
N ASP A 187 2.41 -0.09 12.06
CA ASP A 187 3.18 1.07 12.54
C ASP A 187 3.65 1.96 11.37
N ILE A 188 3.82 1.38 10.18
CA ILE A 188 4.22 2.08 8.96
C ILE A 188 3.42 1.53 7.77
N GLU A 189 2.93 2.38 6.87
CA GLU A 189 2.38 1.96 5.57
C GLU A 189 3.19 2.56 4.40
N PHE A 190 3.54 1.70 3.45
CA PHE A 190 4.24 2.06 2.22
C PHE A 190 3.27 2.22 1.05
N GLY A 191 3.54 3.18 0.17
CA GLY A 191 2.87 3.32 -1.11
C GLY A 191 3.66 4.16 -2.11
N GLY A 192 3.11 4.30 -3.32
CA GLY A 192 3.62 5.28 -4.30
C GLY A 192 3.22 6.71 -3.92
N THR A 193 3.84 7.71 -4.54
CA THR A 193 3.43 9.12 -4.35
C THR A 193 1.99 9.40 -4.79
N ASP A 194 1.43 8.57 -5.67
CA ASP A 194 0.01 8.64 -6.05
C ASP A 194 -0.94 8.19 -4.93
N GLN A 195 -0.47 7.42 -3.95
CA GLN A 195 -1.29 6.86 -2.87
C GLN A 195 -1.41 7.75 -1.62
N LYS A 196 -0.85 8.97 -1.63
CA LYS A 196 -0.77 9.85 -0.45
C LYS A 196 -2.09 9.96 0.31
N PHE A 197 -3.19 10.21 -0.40
CA PHE A 197 -4.52 10.34 0.20
C PHE A 197 -4.96 9.06 0.94
N ASN A 198 -4.81 7.90 0.31
CA ASN A 198 -5.21 6.62 0.89
C ASN A 198 -4.35 6.25 2.10
N LEU A 199 -3.04 6.52 2.03
CA LEU A 199 -2.10 6.27 3.14
C LEU A 199 -2.43 7.17 4.35
N LEU A 200 -2.82 8.42 4.10
CA LEU A 200 -3.28 9.33 5.16
C LEU A 200 -4.64 8.92 5.74
N MET A 201 -5.52 8.32 4.94
CA MET A 201 -6.78 7.76 5.42
C MET A 201 -6.55 6.68 6.47
N GLY A 202 -5.60 5.77 6.25
CA GLY A 202 -5.22 4.74 7.25
C GLY A 202 -4.75 5.35 8.57
N ARG A 203 -3.88 6.36 8.49
CA ARG A 203 -3.39 7.11 9.65
C ARG A 203 -4.53 7.79 10.43
N GLN A 204 -5.49 8.39 9.73
CA GLN A 204 -6.64 9.03 10.37
C GLN A 204 -7.60 8.01 10.99
N LEU A 205 -7.92 6.92 10.29
CA LEU A 205 -8.83 5.90 10.80
C LEU A 205 -8.27 5.21 12.04
N GLN A 206 -6.96 4.97 12.12
CA GLN A 206 -6.35 4.44 13.34
C GLN A 206 -6.55 5.34 14.56
N ARG A 207 -6.60 6.67 14.37
CA ARG A 207 -6.96 7.62 15.45
C ARG A 207 -8.45 7.51 15.82
N ILE A 208 -9.32 7.46 14.82
CA ILE A 208 -10.79 7.42 15.03
C ILE A 208 -11.19 6.13 15.76
N TYR A 209 -10.58 5.01 15.41
CA TYR A 209 -10.81 3.70 16.02
C TYR A 209 -9.97 3.44 17.29
N ASP A 210 -9.28 4.47 17.80
CA ASP A 210 -8.47 4.41 19.03
C ASP A 210 -7.54 3.18 19.09
N VAL A 211 -6.78 2.95 18.02
CA VAL A 211 -5.86 1.79 17.91
C VAL A 211 -4.67 1.92 18.89
N GLY A 212 -4.50 3.08 19.53
CA GLY A 212 -3.38 3.41 20.41
C GLY A 212 -2.09 3.80 19.68
N LYS A 213 -2.16 3.90 18.34
CA LYS A 213 -1.06 4.32 17.47
C LYS A 213 -1.62 4.93 16.18
N GLU A 214 -0.72 5.53 15.42
CA GLU A 214 -0.99 6.02 14.08
C GLU A 214 0.21 5.69 13.18
N GLN A 215 -0.06 5.16 11.99
CA GLN A 215 0.98 4.71 11.08
C GLN A 215 1.80 5.89 10.57
N SER A 216 3.11 5.72 10.48
CA SER A 216 3.93 6.54 9.60
C SER A 216 3.63 6.20 8.14
N VAL A 217 3.75 7.18 7.25
CA VAL A 217 3.52 6.99 5.82
C VAL A 217 4.83 7.16 5.08
N VAL A 218 5.17 6.20 4.22
CA VAL A 218 6.37 6.25 3.40
C VAL A 218 5.99 6.16 1.94
N MET A 219 6.29 7.21 1.19
CA MET A 219 5.98 7.31 -0.24
C MET A 219 7.25 7.13 -1.07
N MET A 220 7.23 6.15 -1.95
CA MET A 220 8.29 5.92 -2.93
C MET A 220 7.96 6.62 -4.25
N PRO A 221 8.96 7.13 -4.98
CA PRO A 221 8.74 7.69 -6.31
C PRO A 221 8.22 6.60 -7.25
N LEU A 222 7.38 7.00 -8.20
CA LEU A 222 6.90 6.11 -9.25
C LEU A 222 8.03 5.86 -10.25
N LEU A 223 8.41 4.59 -10.43
CA LEU A 223 9.41 4.23 -11.43
C LEU A 223 8.84 4.50 -12.83
N VAL A 224 9.58 5.27 -13.64
CA VAL A 224 9.23 5.53 -15.04
C VAL A 224 9.46 4.25 -15.85
N GLY A 225 8.54 3.97 -16.77
CA GLY A 225 8.63 2.81 -17.66
C GLY A 225 9.70 2.96 -18.73
N THR A 226 9.83 1.93 -19.57
CA THR A 226 10.80 1.90 -20.68
C THR A 226 10.53 2.96 -21.76
N ASP A 227 9.35 3.56 -21.75
CA ASP A 227 8.93 4.68 -22.60
C ASP A 227 9.45 6.04 -22.11
N GLY A 228 10.09 6.11 -20.94
CA GLY A 228 10.76 7.32 -20.43
C GLY A 228 9.82 8.44 -20.00
N THR A 229 8.49 8.23 -20.03
CA THR A 229 7.49 9.27 -19.77
C THR A 229 6.42 8.82 -18.78
N ASN A 230 5.77 7.69 -19.03
CA ASN A 230 4.73 7.20 -18.14
C ASN A 230 5.31 6.37 -17.00
N LYS A 231 4.55 6.27 -15.90
CA LYS A 231 4.88 5.31 -14.85
C LYS A 231 4.89 3.89 -15.41
N MET A 232 5.80 3.06 -14.90
CA MET A 232 5.89 1.66 -15.25
C MET A 232 4.58 0.95 -14.92
N SER A 233 3.95 0.36 -15.93
CA SER A 233 2.60 -0.19 -15.85
C SER A 233 2.43 -1.32 -16.85
N LYS A 234 1.87 -2.45 -16.37
CA LYS A 234 1.50 -3.57 -17.24
C LYS A 234 0.53 -3.16 -18.33
N SER A 235 -0.45 -2.33 -18.00
CA SER A 235 -1.48 -1.90 -18.95
C SER A 235 -0.93 -1.05 -20.09
N LEU A 236 0.25 -0.46 -19.92
CA LEU A 236 0.93 0.34 -20.95
C LEU A 236 2.00 -0.47 -21.70
N GLY A 237 2.29 -1.71 -21.27
CA GLY A 237 3.35 -2.52 -21.87
C GLY A 237 4.76 -1.97 -21.68
N ASN A 238 4.96 -0.99 -20.80
CA ASN A 238 6.24 -0.30 -20.57
C ASN A 238 6.98 -0.82 -19.32
N TYR A 239 6.81 -2.11 -19.00
CA TYR A 239 7.33 -2.73 -17.77
C TYR A 239 8.38 -3.80 -18.05
N ILE A 240 9.22 -4.03 -17.03
CA ILE A 240 10.16 -5.15 -16.98
C ILE A 240 9.77 -6.01 -15.78
N GLY A 241 9.46 -7.28 -16.02
CA GLY A 241 9.03 -8.24 -15.02
C GLY A 241 10.17 -8.68 -14.11
N VAL A 242 9.89 -8.92 -12.82
CA VAL A 242 10.91 -9.41 -11.88
C VAL A 242 11.29 -10.88 -12.10
N THR A 243 10.55 -11.56 -12.99
CA THR A 243 10.74 -12.96 -13.35
C THR A 243 11.13 -13.15 -14.81
N ASP A 244 11.36 -12.06 -15.54
CA ASP A 244 11.80 -12.13 -16.93
C ASP A 244 13.18 -12.81 -16.99
N THR A 245 13.47 -13.46 -18.12
CA THR A 245 14.76 -14.12 -18.28
C THR A 245 15.88 -13.07 -18.30
N PRO A 246 17.12 -13.42 -17.95
CA PRO A 246 18.23 -12.46 -18.00
C PRO A 246 18.47 -11.82 -19.38
N HIS A 247 17.99 -12.46 -20.46
CA HIS A 247 18.07 -11.90 -21.80
C HIS A 247 16.95 -10.88 -22.08
N ASP A 248 15.79 -11.05 -21.44
CA ASP A 248 14.60 -10.22 -21.63
C ASP A 248 14.53 -9.04 -20.63
N MET A 249 15.45 -8.99 -19.66
CA MET A 249 15.60 -7.94 -18.64
C MET A 249 16.73 -6.96 -18.99
#